data_AF-A0A257WF77-F1
#
_entry.id   AF-A0A257WF77-F1
#
_cell.length_a   1.000
_cell.length_b   1.000
_cell.length_c   1.000
_cell.angle_alpha   90.00
_cell.angle_beta   90.00
_cell.angle_gamma   90.00
#
_symmetry.space_group_name_H-M   'P 1'
#
loop_
_entity.id
_entity.type
_entity.pdbx_description
1 polymer ?
#
loop_
_entity_poly.entity_id
_entity_poly.type
_entity_poly.pdbx_seq_one_letter_code
_entity_poly.pdbx_strand_id
1 'polypeptide(L)'
;MSLFRANIDRIVGYAPGEQPQESGWVKLNTNENPYPPSPRVVEAITAAAGNRLNLYPDPLATAFRRAAAAAFGLEPEWILPGNGSDENLTI
;
A
#
# COMPACT_ATOMS: atom_id res chain seq x y z
N MET A 1 0.18 35.18 -12.72
CA MET A 1 1.34 34.28 -12.52
C MET A 1 0.90 33.19 -11.58
N SER A 2 1.21 31.93 -11.88
CA SER A 2 0.87 30.82 -10.99
C SER A 2 1.66 30.92 -9.68
N LEU A 3 1.06 30.42 -8.59
CA LEU A 3 1.71 30.30 -7.28
C LEU A 3 2.52 29.00 -7.16
N PHE A 4 2.43 28.10 -8.14
CA PHE A 4 3.12 26.81 -8.11
C PHE A 4 4.49 26.87 -8.78
N ARG A 5 5.32 25.88 -8.48
CA ARG A 5 6.57 25.66 -9.21
C ARG A 5 6.25 25.37 -10.67
N ALA A 6 7.04 25.90 -11.60
CA ALA A 6 6.81 25.77 -13.04
C ALA A 6 6.72 24.31 -13.54
N ASN A 7 7.34 23.34 -12.86
CA ASN A 7 7.20 21.92 -13.21
C ASN A 7 5.85 21.33 -12.78
N ILE A 8 5.25 21.84 -11.70
CA ILE A 8 3.92 21.43 -11.23
C ILE A 8 2.84 22.06 -12.11
N ASP A 9 3.01 23.31 -12.55
CA ASP A 9 2.06 23.94 -13.48
C ASP A 9 1.97 23.22 -14.84
N ARG A 10 3.03 22.51 -15.24
CA ARG A 10 3.14 21.87 -16.55
C ARG A 10 2.77 20.39 -16.54
N ILE A 11 2.69 19.76 -15.37
CA ILE A 11 2.37 18.33 -15.31
C ILE A 11 0.89 18.12 -15.62
N VAL A 12 0.59 17.13 -16.47
CA VAL A 12 -0.78 16.65 -16.63
C VAL A 12 -1.02 15.65 -15.49
N GLY A 13 -2.01 15.94 -14.65
CA GLY A 13 -2.37 15.07 -13.54
C GLY A 13 -2.78 13.68 -14.02
N TYR A 14 -2.50 12.66 -13.21
CA TYR A 14 -2.96 11.31 -13.48
C TYR A 14 -4.49 11.28 -13.57
N ALA A 15 -5.01 10.75 -14.69
CA ALA A 15 -6.44 10.52 -14.89
C ALA A 15 -6.73 9.03 -14.66
N PRO A 16 -7.45 8.67 -13.58
CA PRO A 16 -7.81 7.28 -13.34
C PRO A 16 -8.77 6.77 -14.42
N GLY A 17 -8.73 5.46 -14.68
CA GLY A 17 -9.71 4.80 -15.54
C GLY A 17 -11.13 4.86 -14.96
N GLU A 18 -12.12 4.66 -15.83
CA GLU A 18 -13.53 4.66 -15.44
C GLU A 18 -13.82 3.58 -14.37
N GLN A 19 -14.60 3.96 -13.35
CA GLN A 19 -15.13 3.03 -12.34
C GLN A 19 -16.63 3.25 -12.13
N PRO A 20 -17.48 2.31 -12.56
CA PRO A 20 -18.90 2.33 -12.26
C PRO A 20 -19.14 2.40 -10.74
N GLN A 21 -20.02 3.29 -10.30
CA GLN A 21 -20.40 3.43 -8.88
C GLN A 21 -21.59 2.54 -8.50
N GLU A 22 -22.28 1.99 -9.50
CA GLU A 22 -23.42 1.10 -9.34
C GLU A 22 -22.95 -0.32 -8.98
N SER A 23 -23.82 -1.10 -8.34
CA SER A 23 -23.56 -2.50 -8.02
C SER A 23 -23.97 -3.42 -9.19
N GLY A 24 -23.62 -4.71 -9.10
CA GLY A 24 -24.02 -5.72 -10.09
C GLY A 24 -23.04 -5.93 -11.25
N TRP A 25 -21.91 -5.21 -11.26
CA TRP A 25 -20.86 -5.39 -12.26
C TRP A 25 -19.90 -6.51 -11.89
N VAL A 26 -19.39 -7.20 -12.91
CA VAL A 26 -18.18 -8.03 -12.79
C VAL A 26 -16.97 -7.12 -12.96
N LYS A 27 -16.35 -6.72 -11.84
CA LYS A 27 -15.24 -5.76 -11.82
C LYS A 27 -13.92 -6.43 -12.23
N LEU A 28 -13.33 -6.00 -13.34
CA LEU A 28 -12.09 -6.57 -13.92
C LEU A 28 -11.07 -5.51 -14.38
N ASN A 29 -11.20 -4.25 -13.94
CA ASN A 29 -10.46 -3.10 -14.47
C ASN A 29 -9.31 -2.59 -13.59
N THR A 30 -9.14 -3.08 -12.36
CA THR A 30 -8.10 -2.61 -11.42
C THR A 30 -7.14 -3.70 -10.93
N ASN A 31 -7.15 -4.89 -11.55
CA ASN A 31 -6.27 -6.01 -11.22
C ASN A 31 -6.37 -6.49 -9.76
N GLU A 32 -7.51 -6.27 -9.10
CA GLU A 32 -7.76 -6.77 -7.75
C GLU A 32 -7.86 -8.31 -7.74
N ASN A 33 -7.46 -8.92 -6.62
CA ASN A 33 -7.60 -10.35 -6.45
C ASN A 33 -9.09 -10.71 -6.26
N PRO A 34 -9.64 -11.72 -6.96
CA PRO A 34 -11.05 -12.11 -6.83
C PRO A 34 -11.35 -12.82 -5.50
N TYR A 35 -10.33 -13.30 -4.78
CA TYR A 35 -10.49 -14.01 -3.53
C TYR A 35 -10.35 -13.09 -2.31
N PRO A 36 -11.02 -13.39 -1.19
CA PRO A 36 -10.76 -12.73 0.08
C PRO A 36 -9.29 -12.90 0.52
N PRO A 37 -8.76 -12.00 1.37
CA PRO A 37 -7.46 -12.21 1.98
C PRO A 37 -7.46 -13.47 2.87
N SER A 38 -6.27 -13.96 3.22
CA SER A 38 -6.13 -15.07 4.16
C SER A 38 -6.87 -14.79 5.48
N PRO A 39 -7.60 -15.76 6.08
CA PRO A 39 -8.23 -15.58 7.39
C PRO A 39 -7.25 -15.13 8.48
N ARG A 40 -5.97 -15.57 8.39
CA ARG A 40 -4.90 -15.17 9.31
C ARG A 40 -4.59 -13.66 9.25
N VAL A 41 -4.81 -13.02 8.10
CA VAL A 41 -4.65 -11.56 7.96
C VAL A 41 -5.79 -10.84 8.68
N VAL A 42 -7.02 -11.33 8.55
CA VAL A 42 -8.20 -10.75 9.23
C VAL A 42 -8.04 -10.84 10.76
N GLU A 43 -7.59 -11.99 11.26
CA GLU A 43 -7.29 -12.19 12.69
C GLU A 43 -6.21 -11.22 13.19
N ALA A 44 -5.09 -11.10 12.46
CA ALA A 44 -3.98 -10.21 12.83
C ALA A 44 -4.40 -8.73 12.86
N ILE A 45 -5.18 -8.27 11.87
CA ILE A 45 -5.71 -6.90 11.83
C ILE A 45 -6.65 -6.66 13.01
N THR A 46 -7.57 -7.59 13.28
CA THR A 46 -8.53 -7.46 14.40
C THR A 46 -7.80 -7.36 15.73
N ALA A 47 -6.79 -8.21 15.97
CA ALA A 47 -5.99 -8.18 17.19
C ALA A 47 -5.18 -6.87 17.33
N ALA A 48 -4.59 -6.37 16.23
CA ALA A 48 -3.86 -5.11 16.24
C ALA A 48 -4.78 -3.90 16.51
N ALA A 49 -5.96 -3.88 15.89
CA ALA A 49 -6.95 -2.81 16.03
C ALA A 49 -7.59 -2.78 17.42
N GLY A 50 -7.75 -3.93 18.07
CA GLY A 50 -8.25 -4.02 19.44
C GLY A 50 -7.28 -3.55 20.53
N ASN A 51 -6.08 -3.11 20.16
CA ASN A 51 -5.02 -2.75 21.11
C ASN A 51 -4.52 -1.30 20.90
N ARG A 52 -3.20 -1.07 20.94
CA ARG A 52 -2.55 0.24 21.10
C ARG A 52 -2.51 1.08 19.81
N LEU A 53 -3.66 1.34 19.19
CA LEU A 53 -3.76 2.31 18.08
C LEU A 53 -3.40 3.75 18.49
N ASN A 54 -3.30 4.01 19.79
CA ASN A 54 -2.83 5.28 20.37
C ASN A 54 -1.30 5.43 20.39
N LEU A 55 -0.55 4.47 19.85
CA LEU A 55 0.91 4.55 19.71
C LEU A 55 1.32 4.62 18.23
N TYR A 56 2.47 5.24 17.98
CA TYR A 56 3.14 5.11 16.70
C TYR A 56 3.57 3.66 16.44
N PRO A 57 3.54 3.20 15.18
CA PRO A 57 4.07 1.89 14.80
C PRO A 57 5.61 1.86 14.91
N ASP A 58 6.19 0.67 14.77
CA ASP A 58 7.63 0.53 14.56
C ASP A 58 8.04 1.29 13.28
N PRO A 59 8.86 2.35 13.36
CA PRO A 59 9.18 3.19 12.21
C PRO A 59 9.98 2.46 11.13
N LEU A 60 10.60 1.31 11.44
CA LEU A 60 11.38 0.52 10.48
C LEU A 60 10.64 -0.70 9.94
N ALA A 61 9.42 -0.96 10.41
CA ALA A 61 8.66 -2.17 10.11
C ALA A 61 9.50 -3.46 10.26
N THR A 62 10.27 -3.55 11.34
CA THR A 62 11.32 -4.55 11.57
C THR A 62 10.81 -5.98 11.43
N ALA A 63 9.62 -6.26 12.00
CA ALA A 63 9.01 -7.59 11.93
C ALA A 63 8.65 -7.98 10.48
N PHE A 64 8.13 -7.04 9.68
CA PHE A 64 7.83 -7.27 8.27
C PHE A 64 9.10 -7.53 7.46
N ARG A 65 10.15 -6.70 7.66
CA ARG A 65 11.43 -6.87 6.94
C ARG A 65 12.04 -8.25 7.16
N ARG A 66 12.04 -8.73 8.41
CA ARG A 66 12.53 -10.08 8.74
C ARG A 66 11.70 -11.18 8.08
N ALA A 67 10.36 -11.07 8.12
CA ALA A 67 9.47 -12.06 7.51
C ALA A 67 9.60 -12.11 5.99
N ALA A 68 9.65 -10.95 5.33
CA ALA A 68 9.83 -10.83 3.88
C ALA A 68 11.21 -11.37 3.46
N ALA A 69 12.28 -10.98 4.16
CA ALA A 69 13.64 -11.47 3.90
C ALA A 69 13.72 -12.99 3.96
N ALA A 70 13.12 -13.61 5.00
CA ALA A 70 13.06 -15.07 5.11
C ALA A 70 12.26 -15.72 3.96
N ALA A 71 11.15 -15.12 3.53
CA ALA A 71 10.34 -15.65 2.43
C ALA A 71 11.06 -15.61 1.07
N PHE A 72 11.96 -14.65 0.87
CA PHE A 72 12.71 -14.48 -0.38
C PHE A 72 14.17 -14.96 -0.33
N GLY A 73 14.66 -15.43 0.82
CA GLY A 73 16.06 -15.85 0.99
C GLY A 73 17.06 -14.69 0.92
N LEU A 74 16.69 -13.53 1.48
CA LEU A 74 17.48 -12.30 1.48
C LEU A 74 17.85 -11.89 2.91
N GLU A 75 18.71 -10.88 3.04
CA GLU A 75 18.97 -10.19 4.30
C GLU A 75 17.91 -9.07 4.52
N PRO A 76 17.49 -8.79 5.77
CA PRO A 76 16.51 -7.73 6.05
C PRO A 76 16.91 -6.32 5.56
N GLU A 77 18.20 -6.07 5.41
CA GLU A 77 18.79 -4.83 4.88
C GLU A 77 18.46 -4.62 3.40
N TRP A 78 18.12 -5.69 2.66
CA TRP A 78 17.70 -5.63 1.27
C TRP A 78 16.20 -5.36 1.08
N ILE A 79 15.44 -5.21 2.17
CA ILE A 79 13.99 -4.96 2.14
C ILE A 79 13.69 -3.52 2.53
N LEU A 80 13.10 -2.77 1.60
CA LEU A 80 12.53 -1.43 1.83
C LEU A 80 10.99 -1.52 1.93
N PRO A 81 10.40 -1.39 3.13
CA PRO A 81 8.95 -1.28 3.27
C PRO A 81 8.43 0.08 2.77
N GLY A 82 7.22 0.10 2.23
CA GLY A 82 6.51 1.32 1.81
C GLY A 82 4.99 1.15 1.91
N ASN A 83 4.24 2.25 1.97
CA ASN A 83 2.79 2.26 1.99
C ASN A 83 2.20 2.09 0.58
N GLY A 84 2.39 0.89 0.02
CA GLY A 84 2.18 0.63 -1.40
C GLY A 84 3.44 0.91 -2.22
N SER A 85 3.61 0.20 -3.33
CA SER A 85 4.85 0.27 -4.12
C SER A 85 5.10 1.62 -4.76
N ASP A 86 4.04 2.41 -5.04
CA ASP A 86 4.18 3.74 -5.62
C ASP A 86 4.98 4.70 -4.74
N GLU A 87 4.93 4.56 -3.41
CA GLU A 87 5.76 5.36 -2.50
C GLU A 87 7.25 5.13 -2.76
N ASN A 88 7.65 3.88 -2.95
CA ASN A 88 9.04 3.52 -3.26
C ASN A 88 9.52 4.04 -4.62
N LEU A 89 8.61 4.46 -5.52
CA LEU A 89 8.97 5.07 -6.80
C LEU A 89 9.22 6.59 -6.68
N THR A 90 8.91 7.19 -5.52
CA THR A 90 9.08 8.63 -5.28
C THR A 90 10.45 9.01 -4.72
N ILE A 91 11.27 8.02 -4.33
CA ILE A 91 12.60 8.20 -3.73
C ILE A 91 13.74 8.18 -4.75
#